data_AF-A0ABD5SPB6-F1
#
_entry.id   AF-A0ABD5SPB6-F1
#
_cell.length_a   1.000
_cell.length_b   1.000
_cell.length_c   1.000
_cell.angle_alpha   90.00
_cell.angle_beta   90.00
_cell.angle_gamma   90.00
#
_symmetry.space_group_name_H-M   'P 1'
#
loop_
_entity.id
_entity.type
_entity.pdbx_description
1 polymer ?
#
loop_
_entity_poly.entity_id
_entity_poly.type
_entity_poly.pdbx_seq_one_letter_code
_entity_poly.pdbx_strand_id
1 'polypeptide(L)'
;PSRAALLADIAASRALEPWVPDWPAYPPETRGEVLNGLRMFLETCPSGGDVRMGEEVVESCCTSHEVVAVTCEETGERLFEQRLSDVDA
;
A
#
# COMPACT_ATOMS: atom_id res chain seq x y z
N PRO A 1 0.36 -8.95 -2.98
CA PRO A 1 -0.63 -8.08 -2.29
C PRO A 1 -1.54 -8.91 -1.38
N SER A 2 -1.88 -8.39 -0.19
CA SER A 2 -2.91 -8.97 0.69
C SER A 2 -4.33 -8.72 0.12
N ARG A 3 -5.36 -9.32 0.73
CA ARG A 3 -6.75 -9.08 0.32
C ARG A 3 -7.16 -7.65 0.63
N ALA A 4 -6.82 -7.13 1.82
CA ALA A 4 -7.04 -5.74 2.19
C ALA A 4 -6.37 -4.76 1.20
N ALA A 5 -5.13 -5.05 0.78
CA ALA A 5 -4.41 -4.23 -0.20
C ALA A 5 -5.09 -4.21 -1.59
N LEU A 6 -5.70 -5.32 -2.02
CA LEU A 6 -6.46 -5.38 -3.26
C LEU A 6 -7.78 -4.60 -3.16
N LEU A 7 -8.46 -4.67 -2.02
CA LEU A 7 -9.68 -3.90 -1.76
C LEU A 7 -9.37 -2.39 -1.80
N ALA A 8 -8.26 -1.97 -1.20
CA ALA A 8 -7.79 -0.58 -1.26
C ALA A 8 -7.58 -0.11 -2.71
N ASP A 9 -6.89 -0.88 -3.54
CA ASP A 9 -6.62 -0.51 -4.93
C ASP A 9 -7.88 -0.35 -5.75
N ILE A 10 -8.83 -1.27 -5.60
CA ILE A 10 -10.10 -1.23 -6.32
C ILE A 10 -10.92 -0.01 -5.90
N ALA A 11 -10.95 0.29 -4.61
CA ALA A 11 -11.66 1.46 -4.07
C ALA A 11 -11.00 2.77 -4.53
N ALA A 12 -9.67 2.87 -4.40
CA ALA A 12 -8.90 4.04 -4.80
C ALA A 12 -8.97 4.28 -6.31
N SER A 13 -8.90 3.22 -7.13
CA SER A 13 -9.07 3.34 -8.59
C SER A 13 -10.41 3.98 -8.95
N ARG A 14 -11.51 3.56 -8.31
CA ARG A 14 -12.83 4.17 -8.53
C ARG A 14 -12.92 5.59 -7.99
N ALA A 15 -12.29 5.86 -6.87
CA ALA A 15 -12.26 7.19 -6.27
C ALA A 15 -11.47 8.20 -7.11
N LEU A 16 -10.47 7.75 -7.88
CA LEU A 16 -9.64 8.59 -8.76
C LEU A 16 -10.32 8.97 -10.07
N GLU A 17 -11.18 8.12 -10.64
CA GLU A 17 -11.82 8.33 -11.95
C GLU A 17 -12.46 9.73 -12.15
N PRO A 18 -13.16 10.32 -11.17
CA PRO A 18 -13.73 11.67 -11.32
C PRO A 18 -12.69 12.80 -11.38
N TRP A 19 -11.49 12.58 -10.83
CA TRP A 19 -10.42 13.58 -10.73
C TRP A 19 -9.42 13.46 -11.88
N VAL A 20 -9.27 12.26 -12.41
CA VAL A 20 -8.37 11.93 -13.52
C VAL A 20 -9.19 11.22 -14.59
N PRO A 21 -9.81 11.97 -15.53
CA PRO A 21 -10.72 11.38 -16.51
C PRO A 21 -10.11 10.26 -17.36
N ASP A 22 -8.82 10.38 -17.69
CA ASP A 22 -8.08 9.37 -18.47
C ASP A 22 -7.52 8.23 -17.61
N TRP A 23 -7.89 8.15 -16.33
CA TRP A 23 -7.40 7.12 -15.39
C TRP A 23 -7.43 5.70 -15.97
N PRO A 24 -8.52 5.23 -16.61
CA PRO A 24 -8.56 3.87 -17.16
C PRO A 24 -7.60 3.62 -18.33
N ALA A 25 -7.10 4.68 -18.98
CA ALA A 25 -6.21 4.59 -20.14
C ALA A 25 -4.73 4.44 -19.77
N TYR A 26 -4.35 4.70 -18.52
CA TYR A 26 -2.98 4.49 -18.07
C TYR A 26 -2.60 3.00 -18.06
N PRO A 27 -1.33 2.66 -18.34
CA PRO A 27 -0.84 1.29 -18.23
C PRO A 27 -1.13 0.68 -16.85
N PRO A 28 -1.44 -0.63 -16.77
CA PRO A 28 -1.67 -1.30 -15.49
C PRO A 28 -0.54 -1.09 -14.47
N GLU A 29 0.71 -1.03 -14.93
CA GLU A 29 1.90 -0.85 -14.10
C GLU A 29 1.88 0.52 -13.42
N THR A 30 1.69 1.60 -14.19
CA THR A 30 1.59 2.97 -13.67
C THR A 30 0.43 3.12 -12.70
N ARG A 31 -0.73 2.51 -13.02
CA ARG A 31 -1.87 2.52 -12.10
C ARG A 31 -1.55 1.78 -10.80
N GLY A 32 -0.90 0.63 -10.89
CA GLY A 32 -0.48 -0.16 -9.75
C GLY A 32 0.47 0.60 -8.81
N GLU A 33 1.46 1.31 -9.36
CA GLU A 33 2.40 2.14 -8.58
C GLU A 33 1.67 3.26 -7.81
N VAL A 34 0.79 4.00 -8.49
CA VAL A 34 -0.01 5.07 -7.85
C VAL A 34 -0.92 4.49 -6.76
N LEU A 35 -1.67 3.42 -7.08
CA LEU A 35 -2.59 2.80 -6.12
C LEU A 35 -1.86 2.21 -4.91
N ASN A 36 -0.68 1.62 -5.12
CA ASN A 36 0.17 1.13 -4.05
C ASN A 36 0.60 2.29 -3.12
N GLY A 37 1.08 3.40 -3.68
CA GLY A 37 1.49 4.57 -2.91
C GLY A 37 0.35 5.18 -2.09
N LEU A 38 -0.88 5.19 -2.62
CA LEU A 38 -2.06 5.69 -1.90
C LEU A 38 -2.38 4.92 -0.62
N ARG A 39 -1.95 3.65 -0.50
CA ARG A 39 -2.18 2.84 0.70
C ARG A 39 -1.45 3.36 1.94
N MET A 40 -0.40 4.16 1.75
CA MET A 40 0.31 4.82 2.84
C MET A 40 -0.60 5.77 3.65
N PHE A 41 -1.65 6.31 3.02
CA PHE A 41 -2.52 7.31 3.60
C PHE A 41 -3.82 6.75 4.20
N LEU A 42 -3.97 5.43 4.24
CA LEU A 42 -5.14 4.81 4.88
C LEU A 42 -5.04 5.00 6.40
N GLU A 43 -6.17 5.32 7.02
CA GLU A 43 -6.33 5.38 8.49
C GLU A 43 -7.20 4.22 9.01
N THR A 44 -7.94 3.57 8.12
CA THR A 44 -8.83 2.43 8.42
C THR A 44 -8.51 1.28 7.49
N CYS A 45 -8.51 0.08 8.03
CA CYS A 45 -8.22 -1.12 7.26
C CYS A 45 -9.40 -1.42 6.31
N PRO A 46 -9.15 -1.75 5.03
CA PRO A 46 -10.19 -2.10 4.07
C PRO A 46 -11.02 -3.34 4.45
N SER A 47 -10.51 -4.22 5.32
CA SER A 47 -11.25 -5.36 5.88
C SER A 47 -11.97 -5.06 7.21
N GLY A 48 -11.83 -3.84 7.75
CA GLY A 48 -12.38 -3.41 9.04
C GLY A 48 -11.28 -3.22 10.10
N GLY A 49 -11.52 -2.31 11.04
CA GLY A 49 -10.57 -1.96 12.10
C GLY A 49 -9.55 -0.90 11.69
N ASP A 50 -8.61 -0.60 12.59
CA ASP A 50 -7.59 0.42 12.39
C ASP A 50 -6.38 -0.11 11.61
N VAL A 51 -5.56 0.81 11.12
CA VAL A 51 -4.23 0.50 10.58
C VAL A 51 -3.15 1.11 11.45
N ARG A 52 -2.03 0.40 11.53
CA ARG A 52 -0.82 0.90 12.15
C ARG A 52 0.24 1.14 11.09
N MET A 53 0.81 2.34 11.12
CA MET A 53 2.05 2.65 10.40
C MET A 53 3.23 2.51 11.36
N GLY A 54 4.35 1.95 10.89
CA GLY A 54 5.58 1.92 11.67
C GLY A 54 6.76 1.35 10.90
N GLU A 55 7.94 1.54 11.47
CA GLU A 55 9.17 0.92 11.01
C GLU A 55 9.27 -0.51 11.54
N GLU A 56 9.65 -1.44 10.68
CA GLU A 56 9.79 -2.86 11.01
C GLU A 56 11.07 -3.42 10.37
N VAL A 57 11.72 -4.38 11.03
CA VAL A 57 12.82 -5.16 10.43
C VAL A 57 12.25 -6.43 9.84
N VAL A 58 12.39 -6.61 8.53
CA VAL A 58 11.96 -7.82 7.84
C VAL A 58 13.17 -8.67 7.52
N GLU A 59 13.16 -9.91 7.99
CA GLU A 59 14.17 -10.90 7.67
C GLU A 59 13.79 -11.67 6.40
N SER A 60 14.73 -11.70 5.46
CA SER A 60 14.71 -12.61 4.32
C SER A 60 15.69 -13.77 4.55
N CYS A 61 15.69 -14.75 3.66
CA CYS A 61 16.56 -15.93 3.71
C CYS A 61 18.07 -15.60 3.90
N CYS A 62 18.52 -14.43 3.45
CA CYS A 62 19.94 -14.06 3.44
C CYS A 62 20.25 -12.64 3.94
N THR A 63 19.24 -11.82 4.22
CA THR A 63 19.40 -10.40 4.56
C THR A 63 18.28 -9.92 5.48
N SER A 64 18.53 -8.91 6.30
CA SER A 64 17.50 -8.15 7.00
C SER A 64 17.50 -6.71 6.51
N HIS A 65 16.31 -6.11 6.41
CA HIS A 65 16.14 -4.73 5.98
C HIS A 65 15.08 -4.04 6.83
N GLU A 66 15.30 -2.76 7.12
CA GLU A 66 14.29 -1.89 7.71
C GLU A 66 13.32 -1.40 6.64
N VAL A 67 12.03 -1.48 6.96
CA VAL A 67 10.93 -1.06 6.09
C VAL A 67 9.98 -0.16 6.85
N VAL A 68 9.37 0.78 6.15
CA VAL A 68 8.11 1.40 6.61
C VAL A 68 6.98 0.52 6.14
N ALA A 69 6.10 0.16 7.08
CA ALA A 69 4.97 -0.71 6.86
C ALA A 69 3.66 -0.04 7.26
N VAL A 70 2.61 -0.28 6.49
CA VAL A 70 1.21 -0.06 6.91
C VAL A 70 0.54 -1.41 7.02
N THR A 71 0.03 -1.74 8.21
CA THR A 71 -0.54 -3.06 8.52
C THR A 71 -1.89 -2.89 9.20
N CYS A 72 -2.88 -3.68 8.79
CA CYS A 72 -4.17 -3.75 9.49
C CYS A 72 -3.99 -4.37 10.87
N GLU A 73 -4.45 -3.71 11.94
CA GLU A 73 -4.18 -4.15 13.31
C GLU A 73 -4.87 -5.48 13.64
N GLU A 74 -6.11 -5.67 13.21
CA GLU A 74 -6.90 -6.85 13.56
C GLU A 74 -6.47 -8.13 12.82
N THR A 75 -6.07 -7.99 11.56
CA THR A 75 -5.80 -9.14 10.67
C THR A 75 -4.31 -9.36 10.40
N GLY A 76 -3.45 -8.37 10.67
CA GLY A 76 -2.04 -8.39 10.28
C GLY A 76 -1.81 -8.26 8.77
N GLU A 77 -2.85 -7.97 7.97
CA GLU A 77 -2.70 -7.81 6.54
C GLU A 77 -1.82 -6.60 6.20
N ARG A 78 -0.72 -6.86 5.49
CA ARG A 78 0.18 -5.80 4.98
C ARG A 78 -0.50 -5.04 3.83
N LEU A 79 -0.63 -3.73 3.98
CA LEU A 79 -1.17 -2.81 2.97
C LEU A 79 -0.06 -2.21 2.12
N PHE A 80 0.99 -1.72 2.79
CA PHE A 80 2.12 -1.03 2.16
C PHE A 80 3.43 -1.46 2.83
N GLU A 81 4.50 -1.55 2.05
CA GLU A 81 5.87 -1.80 2.53
C GLU A 81 6.88 -1.16 1.57
N GLN A 82 7.80 -0.36 2.10
CA GLN A 82 8.92 0.20 1.35
C GLN A 82 10.18 0.15 2.20
N ARG A 83 11.33 -0.16 1.59
CA ARG A 83 12.63 -0.16 2.28
C ARG A 83 13.05 1.28 2.59
N LEU A 84 13.61 1.50 3.79
CA LEU A 84 14.10 2.81 4.19
C LEU A 84 15.34 3.27 3.39
N SER A 85 16.12 2.33 2.84
CA SER A 85 17.26 2.65 1.97
C SER A 85 16.89 3.35 0.66
N ASP A 86 15.60 3.37 0.30
CA ASP A 86 15.11 3.93 -0.96
C ASP A 86 14.65 5.39 -0.82
N VAL A 87 14.78 6.01 0.37
CA VAL A 87 14.31 7.38 0.68
C VAL A 87 15.37 8.46 0.35
N ASP A 88 16.61 8.07 0.05
CA ASP A 88 17.72 8.99 -0.26
C ASP A 88 17.92 9.29 -1.78
N ALA A 89 16.86 9.20 -2.60
CA ALA A 89 16.92 9.46 -4.05
C ALA A 89 16.41 10.86 -4.46
#